data_AF-A0A2D4HM41-F1
#
_entry.id   AF-A0A2D4HM41-F1
#
_cell.length_a   1.000
_cell.length_b   1.000
_cell.length_c   1.000
_cell.angle_alpha   90.00
_cell.angle_beta   90.00
_cell.angle_gamma   90.00
#
_symmetry.space_group_name_H-M   'P 1'
#
loop_
_entity.id
_entity.type
_entity.pdbx_description
1 polymer ?
#
loop_
_entity_poly.entity_id
_entity_poly.type
_entity_poly.pdbx_seq_one_letter_code
_entity_poly.pdbx_strand_id
1 'polypeptide(L)'
;MTTCEQIVRKDFALDSEESRMRVAAHHMMRNLTAGMAMITCREPLLMSIATNLKNSFATALRAASPQQREMMEQAAAQLAQDNCELACCFIQKTAVEKAGPEMDKRLATEFELRKHARQEGRRYCDPVVLTYQAE
;
A
#
# COMPACT_ATOMS: atom_id res chain seq x y z
N MET A 1 2.17 0.17 7.55
CA MET A 1 1.26 0.52 8.67
C MET A 1 2.02 1.21 9.80
N THR A 2 2.88 0.49 10.54
CA THR A 2 3.62 1.04 11.71
C THR A 2 4.36 2.35 11.43
N THR A 3 5.08 2.44 10.32
CA THR A 3 5.79 3.68 9.93
C THR A 3 4.86 4.88 9.81
N CYS A 4 3.71 4.71 9.15
CA CYS A 4 2.73 5.78 9.00
C CYS A 4 2.12 6.17 10.35
N GLU A 5 1.80 5.19 11.20
CA GLU A 5 1.27 5.43 12.54
C GLU A 5 2.23 6.26 13.38
N GLN A 6 3.50 5.85 13.46
CA GLN A 6 4.51 6.54 14.27
C GLN A 6 4.77 7.97 13.79
N ILE A 7 4.89 8.19 12.47
CA ILE A 7 5.16 9.52 11.91
C ILE A 7 3.96 10.45 12.13
N VAL A 8 2.74 9.99 11.82
CA VAL A 8 1.54 10.81 11.99
C VAL A 8 1.31 11.14 13.47
N ARG A 9 1.46 10.18 14.38
CA ARG A 9 1.31 10.44 15.83
C ARG A 9 2.28 11.50 16.30
N LYS A 10 3.55 11.42 15.86
CA LYS A 10 4.58 12.40 16.18
C LYS A 10 4.23 13.79 15.62
N ASP A 11 3.88 13.88 14.33
CA ASP A 11 3.65 15.17 13.65
C ASP A 11 2.39 15.88 14.17
N PHE A 12 1.36 15.13 14.57
CA PHE A 12 0.09 15.66 15.05
C PHE A 12 -0.03 15.65 16.58
N ALA A 13 1.05 15.39 17.32
CA ALA A 13 1.03 15.26 18.79
C ALA A 13 0.48 16.50 19.52
N LEU A 14 0.66 17.69 18.94
CA LEU A 14 0.16 18.96 19.47
C LEU A 14 -1.06 19.51 18.69
N ASP A 15 -1.59 18.74 17.73
CA ASP A 15 -2.80 19.09 16.99
C ASP A 15 -4.02 18.46 17.66
N SER A 16 -4.94 19.30 18.14
CA SER A 16 -6.17 18.85 18.80
C SER A 16 -7.26 18.39 17.82
N GLU A 17 -7.13 18.66 16.52
CA GLU A 17 -8.15 18.35 15.53
C GLU A 17 -7.87 17.02 14.82
N GLU A 18 -8.70 16.02 15.09
CA GLU A 18 -8.61 14.68 14.52
C GLU A 18 -8.79 14.66 12.99
N SER A 19 -9.52 15.63 12.43
CA SER A 19 -9.80 15.70 10.99
C SER A 19 -8.53 15.90 10.15
N ARG A 20 -7.62 16.78 10.60
CA ARG A 20 -6.34 17.04 9.92
C ARG A 20 -5.43 15.82 9.99
N MET A 21 -5.31 15.24 11.18
CA MET A 21 -4.53 14.03 11.41
C MET A 21 -5.03 12.88 10.53
N ARG A 22 -6.36 12.68 10.45
CA ARG A 22 -6.98 11.60 9.67
C ARG A 22 -6.69 11.74 8.18
N VAL A 23 -6.86 12.93 7.62
CA VAL A 23 -6.60 13.18 6.18
C VAL A 23 -5.11 12.95 5.85
N ALA A 24 -4.20 13.47 6.68
CA ALA A 24 -2.77 13.27 6.48
C ALA A 24 -2.38 11.78 6.57
N ALA A 25 -2.90 11.07 7.58
CA ALA A 25 -2.70 9.63 7.73
C ALA A 25 -3.20 8.83 6.53
N HIS A 26 -4.37 9.18 5.99
CA HIS A 26 -4.94 8.50 4.83
C HIS A 26 -4.04 8.66 3.61
N HIS A 27 -3.63 9.88 3.28
CA HIS A 27 -2.76 10.11 2.13
C HIS A 27 -1.40 9.42 2.28
N MET A 28 -0.79 9.55 3.46
CA MET A 28 0.50 8.91 3.73
C MET A 28 0.40 7.38 3.66
N MET A 29 -0.57 6.77 4.34
CA MET A 29 -0.73 5.32 4.35
C MET A 29 -1.03 4.77 2.95
N ARG A 30 -1.89 5.45 2.18
CA ARG A 30 -2.18 5.07 0.79
C ARG A 30 -0.94 5.13 -0.09
N ASN A 31 -0.15 6.20 0.00
CA ASN A 31 1.05 6.37 -0.82
C ASN A 31 2.12 5.31 -0.50
N LEU A 32 2.44 5.12 0.79
CA LEU A 32 3.42 4.12 1.22
C LEU A 32 2.95 2.70 0.85
N THR A 33 1.65 2.41 0.98
CA THR A 33 1.09 1.09 0.62
C THR A 33 1.21 0.82 -0.87
N ALA A 34 0.90 1.81 -1.72
CA ALA A 34 1.05 1.67 -3.17
C ALA A 34 2.51 1.37 -3.55
N GLY A 35 3.46 2.13 -3.01
CA GLY A 35 4.89 1.90 -3.26
C GLY A 35 5.36 0.51 -2.81
N MET A 36 4.99 0.10 -1.60
CA MET A 36 5.34 -1.22 -1.07
C MET A 36 4.71 -2.36 -1.89
N ALA A 37 3.44 -2.22 -2.29
CA ALA A 37 2.77 -3.19 -3.13
C ALA A 37 3.44 -3.30 -4.50
N MET A 38 3.82 -2.17 -5.12
CA MET A 38 4.55 -2.15 -6.39
C MET A 38 5.86 -2.94 -6.32
N ILE A 39 6.70 -2.62 -5.33
CA ILE A 39 8.01 -3.27 -5.14
C ILE A 39 7.83 -4.77 -4.88
N THR A 40 6.84 -5.14 -4.07
CA THR A 40 6.63 -6.52 -3.65
C THR A 40 6.07 -7.40 -4.76
N CYS A 41 5.15 -6.89 -5.59
CA CYS A 41 4.45 -7.73 -6.57
C CYS A 41 5.10 -7.77 -7.95
N ARG A 42 5.99 -6.83 -8.31
CA ARG A 42 6.54 -6.71 -9.67
C ARG A 42 7.26 -7.97 -10.15
N GLU A 43 8.27 -8.43 -9.43
CA GLU A 43 9.05 -9.62 -9.82
C GLU A 43 8.21 -10.91 -9.78
N PRO A 44 7.41 -11.18 -8.71
CA PRO A 44 6.51 -12.33 -8.70
C PRO A 44 5.48 -12.32 -9.84
N LEU A 45 4.96 -11.15 -10.22
CA LEU A 45 4.01 -11.02 -11.34
C LEU A 45 4.66 -11.38 -12.67
N LEU A 46 5.86 -10.88 -12.95
CA LEU A 46 6.60 -11.22 -14.17
C LEU A 46 6.77 -12.73 -14.31
N MET A 47 7.22 -13.38 -13.23
CA MET A 47 7.41 -14.82 -13.21
C MET A 47 6.09 -15.58 -13.39
N SER A 48 5.05 -15.17 -12.66
CA SER A 48 3.75 -15.85 -12.68
C SER A 48 3.06 -15.72 -14.03
N ILE A 49 3.02 -14.52 -14.62
CA ILE A 49 2.41 -14.29 -15.94
C ILE A 49 3.14 -15.11 -17.00
N ALA A 50 4.48 -15.04 -17.04
CA ALA A 50 5.27 -15.79 -18.01
C ALA A 50 5.04 -17.30 -17.87
N THR A 51 5.05 -17.83 -16.64
CA THR A 51 4.83 -19.26 -16.36
C THR A 51 3.44 -19.71 -16.82
N ASN A 52 2.40 -18.93 -16.49
CA ASN A 52 1.02 -19.25 -16.86
C ASN A 52 0.82 -19.24 -18.38
N LEU A 53 1.43 -18.28 -19.08
CA LEU A 53 1.40 -18.20 -20.54
C LEU A 53 2.13 -19.37 -21.18
N LYS A 54 3.34 -19.72 -20.71
CA LYS A 54 4.08 -20.89 -21.20
C LYS A 54 3.25 -22.17 -21.08
N ASN A 55 2.63 -22.41 -19.94
CA ASN A 55 1.78 -23.57 -19.70
C ASN A 55 0.54 -23.58 -20.61
N SER A 56 -0.08 -22.40 -20.80
CA SER A 56 -1.25 -22.24 -21.67
C SER A 56 -0.90 -22.51 -23.13
N PHE A 57 0.22 -21.96 -23.62
CA PHE A 57 0.71 -22.23 -24.96
C PHE A 57 1.03 -23.71 -25.15
N ALA A 58 1.74 -24.34 -24.21
CA ALA A 58 2.11 -25.76 -24.31
C ALA A 58 0.87 -26.68 -24.34
N THR A 59 -0.18 -26.31 -23.60
CA THR A 59 -1.45 -27.04 -23.60
C THR A 59 -2.20 -26.91 -24.92
N ALA A 60 -2.20 -25.70 -25.51
CA ALA A 60 -2.87 -25.41 -26.77
C ALA A 60 -2.14 -26.01 -27.99
N LEU A 61 -0.80 -26.01 -27.97
CA LEU A 61 0.07 -26.50 -29.04
C LEU A 61 0.81 -27.78 -28.62
N ARG A 62 0.06 -28.89 -28.47
CA ARG A 62 0.57 -30.16 -27.92
C ARG A 62 1.77 -30.76 -28.68
N ALA A 63 1.90 -30.49 -29.97
CA ALA A 63 2.97 -30.99 -30.83
C ALA A 63 3.86 -29.84 -31.36
N ALA A 64 4.17 -28.85 -30.52
CA ALA A 64 5.03 -27.74 -30.90
C ALA A 64 6.44 -28.19 -31.28
N SER A 65 6.92 -27.73 -32.44
CA SER A 65 8.30 -27.89 -32.88
C SER A 65 9.28 -27.17 -31.92
N PRO A 66 10.59 -27.51 -31.95
CA PRO A 66 11.58 -26.81 -31.14
C PRO A 66 11.58 -25.29 -31.35
N GLN A 67 11.43 -24.84 -32.61
CA GLN A 67 11.34 -23.42 -32.95
C GLN A 67 10.08 -22.77 -32.37
N GLN A 68 8.94 -23.46 -32.40
CA GLN A 68 7.71 -22.95 -31.81
C GLN A 68 7.83 -22.81 -30.29
N ARG A 69 8.52 -23.74 -29.61
CA ARG A 69 8.77 -23.64 -28.16
C ARG A 69 9.59 -22.41 -27.81
N GLU A 70 10.63 -22.11 -28.57
CA GLU A 70 11.43 -20.89 -28.38
C GLU A 70 10.57 -19.63 -28.58
N MET A 71 9.75 -19.59 -29.63
CA MET A 71 8.80 -18.50 -29.86
C MET A 71 7.80 -18.33 -28.70
N MET A 72 7.30 -19.43 -28.14
CA MET A 72 6.38 -19.40 -27.00
C MET A 72 7.05 -18.85 -25.74
N GLU A 73 8.32 -19.19 -25.49
CA GLU A 73 9.06 -18.65 -24.36
C GLU A 73 9.33 -17.16 -24.50
N GLN A 74 9.76 -16.72 -25.70
CA GLN A 74 9.95 -15.30 -26.01
C GLN A 74 8.64 -14.52 -25.89
N ALA A 75 7.54 -15.04 -26.45
CA ALA A 75 6.22 -14.42 -26.37
C ALA A 75 5.73 -14.31 -24.92
N ALA A 76 5.87 -15.36 -24.12
CA ALA A 76 5.47 -15.34 -22.72
C ALA A 76 6.27 -14.33 -21.89
N ALA A 77 7.57 -14.21 -22.13
CA ALA A 77 8.42 -13.23 -21.45
C ALA A 77 8.06 -11.79 -21.85
N GLN A 78 7.85 -11.53 -23.15
CA GLN A 78 7.45 -10.21 -23.64
C GLN A 78 6.07 -9.80 -23.11
N LEU A 79 5.08 -10.68 -23.22
CA LEU A 79 3.73 -10.42 -22.71
C LEU A 79 3.73 -10.19 -21.20
N ALA A 80 4.56 -10.89 -20.44
CA ALA A 80 4.71 -10.64 -19.02
C ALA A 80 5.25 -9.22 -18.74
N GLN A 81 6.26 -8.77 -19.49
CA GLN A 81 6.79 -7.40 -19.35
C GLN A 81 5.74 -6.35 -19.71
N ASP A 82 5.07 -6.50 -20.85
CA ASP A 82 4.10 -5.54 -21.37
C ASP A 82 2.88 -5.38 -20.45
N ASN A 83 2.49 -6.45 -19.75
CA ASN A 83 1.31 -6.47 -18.87
C ASN A 83 1.63 -6.32 -17.38
N CYS A 84 2.92 -6.31 -16.99
CA CYS A 84 3.32 -6.26 -15.59
C CYS A 84 2.80 -5.00 -14.90
N GLU A 85 2.91 -3.84 -15.56
CA GLU A 85 2.48 -2.56 -14.99
C GLU A 85 0.97 -2.54 -14.72
N LEU A 86 0.16 -3.05 -15.66
CA LEU A 86 -1.29 -3.13 -15.49
C LEU A 86 -1.67 -4.04 -14.31
N ALA A 87 -1.10 -5.25 -14.25
CA ALA A 87 -1.35 -6.18 -13.15
C ALA A 87 -0.89 -5.61 -11.80
N CYS A 88 0.26 -4.94 -11.78
CA CYS A 88 0.79 -4.28 -10.61
C CYS A 88 -0.12 -3.13 -10.14
N CYS A 89 -0.62 -2.30 -11.05
CA CYS A 89 -1.59 -1.23 -10.75
C CYS A 89 -2.88 -1.79 -10.15
N PHE A 90 -3.37 -2.93 -10.63
CA PHE A 90 -4.55 -3.58 -10.07
C PHE A 90 -4.35 -4.01 -8.61
N ILE A 91 -3.21 -4.65 -8.31
CA ILE A 91 -2.85 -5.05 -6.94
C ILE A 91 -2.66 -3.81 -6.05
N GLN A 92 -1.94 -2.80 -6.52
CA GLN A 92 -1.72 -1.55 -5.80
C GLN A 92 -3.04 -0.88 -5.44
N LYS A 93 -3.96 -0.73 -6.40
CA LYS A 93 -5.27 -0.11 -6.17
C LYS A 93 -6.06 -0.87 -5.09
N THR A 94 -6.09 -2.19 -5.17
CA THR A 94 -6.75 -3.05 -4.18
C THR A 94 -6.15 -2.86 -2.78
N ALA A 95 -4.82 -2.80 -2.69
CA ALA A 95 -4.12 -2.57 -1.42
C ALA A 95 -4.42 -1.17 -0.85
N VAL A 96 -4.44 -0.14 -1.70
CA VAL A 96 -4.72 1.26 -1.33
C VAL A 96 -6.14 1.44 -0.81
N GLU A 97 -7.14 0.82 -1.45
CA GLU A 97 -8.54 0.89 -1.02
C GLU A 97 -8.74 0.26 0.37
N LYS A 98 -8.03 -0.83 0.66
CA LYS A 98 -8.04 -1.46 1.99
C LYS A 98 -7.24 -0.70 3.04
N ALA A 99 -6.19 0.03 2.64
CA ALA A 99 -5.27 0.68 3.56
C ALA A 99 -5.91 1.82 4.38
N GLY A 100 -6.83 2.59 3.78
CA GLY A 100 -7.50 3.70 4.46
C GLY A 100 -8.29 3.27 5.71
N PRO A 101 -9.27 2.35 5.57
CA PRO A 101 -10.03 1.83 6.71
C PRO A 101 -9.15 1.17 7.79
N GLU A 102 -8.08 0.49 7.39
CA GLU A 102 -7.15 -0.11 8.35
C GLU A 102 -6.34 0.95 9.12
N MET A 103 -6.01 2.08 8.49
CA MET A 103 -5.39 3.21 9.18
C MET A 103 -6.35 3.86 10.19
N ASP A 104 -7.63 4.00 9.83
CA ASP A 104 -8.65 4.54 10.74
C ASP A 104 -8.79 3.67 11.99
N LYS A 105 -8.85 2.34 11.84
CA LYS A 105 -8.87 1.41 12.98
C LYS A 105 -7.63 1.56 13.85
N ARG A 106 -6.46 1.74 13.22
CA ARG A 106 -5.20 1.87 13.93
C ARG A 106 -5.12 3.18 14.75
N LEU A 107 -5.67 4.27 14.23
CA LEU A 107 -5.69 5.58 14.88
C LEU A 107 -6.93 5.83 15.76
N ALA A 108 -7.80 4.84 15.94
CA ALA A 108 -9.04 5.01 16.71
C ALA A 108 -8.79 5.59 18.12
N THR A 109 -7.73 5.13 18.80
CA THR A 109 -7.34 5.64 20.12
C THR A 109 -6.90 7.10 20.08
N GLU A 110 -6.17 7.51 19.03
CA GLU A 110 -5.71 8.89 18.84
C GLU A 110 -6.87 9.86 18.57
N PHE A 111 -7.91 9.39 17.87
CA PHE A 111 -9.12 10.17 17.65
C PHE A 111 -9.93 10.30 18.94
N GLU A 112 -10.06 9.23 19.72
CA GLU A 112 -10.78 9.27 21.00
C GLU A 112 -10.08 10.15 22.04
N LEU A 113 -8.74 10.17 22.10
CA LEU A 113 -8.00 11.08 22.98
C LEU A 113 -8.33 12.56 22.71
N ARG A 114 -8.41 12.94 21.44
CA ARG A 114 -8.77 14.30 20.99
C ARG A 114 -10.22 14.64 21.32
N LYS A 115 -11.13 13.71 21.03
CA LYS A 115 -12.56 13.84 21.30
C LYS A 115 -12.86 13.94 22.80
N HIS A 116 -12.20 13.13 23.63
CA HIS A 116 -12.33 13.16 25.09
C HIS A 116 -11.88 14.52 25.65
N ALA A 117 -10.70 15.01 25.24
CA ALA A 117 -10.25 16.34 25.65
C ALA A 117 -11.27 17.44 25.27
N ARG A 118 -11.83 17.37 24.05
CA ARG A 118 -12.87 18.30 23.59
C ARG A 118 -14.14 18.22 24.46
N GLN A 119 -14.57 17.04 24.86
CA GLN A 119 -15.72 16.85 25.76
C GLN A 119 -15.50 17.47 27.14
N GLU A 120 -14.25 17.52 27.60
CA GLU A 120 -13.83 18.17 28.83
C GLU A 120 -13.57 19.69 28.66
N GLY A 121 -13.86 20.26 27.48
CA GLY A 121 -13.66 21.68 27.21
C GLY A 121 -12.20 22.10 27.01
N ARG A 122 -11.31 21.14 26.77
CA ARG A 122 -9.86 21.35 26.64
C ARG A 122 -9.33 20.87 25.28
N ARG A 123 -8.17 21.39 24.88
CA ARG A 123 -7.48 20.93 23.67
C ARG A 123 -6.56 19.77 24.03
N TYR A 124 -6.56 18.74 23.20
CA TYR A 124 -5.57 17.67 23.33
C TYR A 124 -4.19 18.19 22.94
N CYS A 125 -3.21 17.95 23.82
CA CYS A 125 -1.79 18.11 23.55
C CYS A 125 -1.08 16.93 24.22
N ASP A 126 -0.20 16.24 23.50
CA ASP A 126 0.68 15.24 24.11
C ASP A 126 1.60 15.94 25.14
N PRO A 127 1.56 15.54 26.42
CA PRO A 127 2.29 16.25 27.48
C PRO A 127 3.81 16.11 27.36
N VAL A 128 4.31 15.00 26.82
CA VAL A 128 5.75 14.79 26.63
C VAL A 128 6.25 15.67 25.49
N VAL A 129 5.53 15.70 24.37
CA VAL A 129 5.89 16.54 23.22
C VAL A 129 5.75 18.02 23.56
N LEU A 130 4.72 18.42 24.33
CA LEU A 130 4.53 19.80 24.74
C LEU A 130 5.68 20.29 25.60
N THR A 131 6.15 19.47 26.54
CA THR A 131 7.30 19.81 27.39
C THR A 131 8.56 19.96 26.56
N TYR A 132 8.83 19.02 25.65
CA TYR A 132 10.01 19.05 24.78
C TYR A 132 10.04 20.26 23.82
N GLN A 133 8.88 20.75 23.37
CA GLN A 133 8.79 21.91 22.47
C GLN A 133 8.80 23.26 23.22
N ALA A 134 8.62 23.24 24.54
CA ALA A 134 8.62 24.44 25.39
C ALA A 134 10.02 24.76 25.95
N GLU A 135 10.96 23.83 25.86
CA GLU A 135 12.40 23.98 26.14
C GLU A 135 13.16 24.48 24.90
#